data_AF-A0A7X7VFY4-F1
#
_entry.id   AF-A0A7X7VFY4-F1
#
_cell.length_a   1.000
_cell.length_b   1.000
_cell.length_c   1.000
_cell.angle_alpha   90.00
_cell.angle_beta   90.00
_cell.angle_gamma   90.00
#
_symmetry.space_group_name_H-M   'P 1'
#
loop_
_entity.id
_entity.type
_entity.pdbx_description
1 polymer ?
#
loop_
_entity_poly.entity_id
_entity_poly.type
_entity_poly.pdbx_seq_one_letter_code
_entity_poly.pdbx_strand_id
1 'polypeptide(L)'
;MEFNWTFKAIKDFEKYGKRILKQQDIKVNGQPTTGMALSAGAILVNFIKLSEITEGAIAAMLGDLDLKPSEALGAADKAIQEMLDSGDSLEDIQNKLYRAFLETSDPSSIPIWEAALEKDRQKRAEILQKSSGEQSTT
;
A
#
# COMPACT_ATOMS: atom_id res chain seq x y z
N MET A 1 13.18 -0.42 -8.98
CA MET A 1 12.10 0.37 -9.62
C MET A 1 11.88 1.64 -8.81
N GLU A 2 11.54 2.76 -9.45
CA GLU A 2 11.10 4.00 -8.79
C GLU A 2 9.60 4.17 -8.98
N PHE A 3 8.88 4.52 -7.91
CA PHE A 3 7.43 4.75 -7.96
C PHE A 3 7.15 6.19 -8.35
N ASN A 4 6.38 6.38 -9.43
CA ASN A 4 6.02 7.71 -9.91
C ASN A 4 4.51 7.83 -10.10
N TRP A 5 3.87 8.61 -9.25
CA TRP A 5 2.42 8.84 -9.32
C TRP A 5 2.10 9.98 -10.28
N THR A 6 1.61 9.63 -11.47
CA THR A 6 0.98 10.62 -12.35
C THR A 6 -0.47 10.85 -11.95
N PHE A 7 -1.07 11.98 -12.37
CA PHE A 7 -2.50 12.21 -12.17
C PHE A 7 -3.36 11.09 -12.77
N LYS A 8 -2.97 10.54 -13.92
CA LYS A 8 -3.64 9.38 -14.53
C LYS A 8 -3.54 8.15 -13.63
N ALA A 9 -2.33 7.81 -13.17
CA ALA A 9 -2.11 6.66 -12.28
C ALA A 9 -2.94 6.77 -11.00
N ILE A 10 -3.03 7.96 -10.39
CA ILE A 10 -3.86 8.21 -9.22
C ILE A 10 -5.34 7.91 -9.52
N LYS A 11 -5.86 8.37 -10.66
CA LYS A 11 -7.26 8.16 -11.05
C LYS A 11 -7.57 6.70 -11.40
N ASP A 12 -6.68 6.06 -12.14
CA ASP A 12 -6.79 4.65 -12.50
C ASP A 12 -6.80 3.78 -11.24
N PHE A 13 -5.84 4.02 -10.33
CA PHE A 13 -5.76 3.31 -9.06
C PHE A 13 -7.00 3.55 -8.19
N GLU A 14 -7.48 4.80 -8.07
CA GLU A 14 -8.66 5.09 -7.26
C GLU A 14 -9.90 4.30 -7.74
N LYS A 15 -10.10 4.22 -9.07
CA LYS A 15 -11.18 3.44 -9.68
C LYS A 15 -10.98 1.94 -9.45
N TYR A 16 -9.78 1.44 -9.64
CA TYR A 16 -9.43 0.03 -9.45
C TYR A 16 -9.55 -0.41 -7.99
N GLY A 17 -9.00 0.37 -7.06
CA GLY A 17 -9.06 0.12 -5.61
C GLY A 17 -10.50 0.10 -5.09
N LYS A 18 -11.35 1.06 -5.51
CA LYS A 18 -12.79 1.03 -5.19
C LYS A 18 -13.47 -0.26 -5.67
N ARG A 19 -13.10 -0.75 -6.86
CA ARG A 19 -13.63 -2.00 -7.40
C ARG A 19 -13.22 -3.19 -6.54
N ILE A 20 -11.96 -3.28 -6.11
CA ILE A 20 -11.48 -4.34 -5.21
C ILE A 20 -12.25 -4.32 -3.89
N LEU A 21 -12.31 -3.16 -3.24
CA LEU A 21 -12.97 -3.03 -1.94
C LEU A 21 -14.45 -3.43 -2.01
N LYS A 22 -15.12 -3.11 -3.13
CA LYS A 22 -16.47 -3.59 -3.41
C LYS A 22 -16.56 -5.10 -3.62
N GLN A 23 -15.63 -5.68 -4.38
CA GLN A 23 -15.61 -7.12 -4.66
C GLN A 23 -15.34 -7.97 -3.42
N GLN A 24 -14.55 -7.45 -2.49
CA GLN A 24 -14.20 -8.10 -1.23
C GLN A 24 -15.22 -7.82 -0.09
N ASP A 25 -16.34 -7.13 -0.35
CA ASP A 25 -17.33 -6.68 0.64
C ASP A 25 -16.71 -5.96 1.86
N ILE A 26 -15.66 -5.16 1.62
CA ILE A 26 -15.00 -4.41 2.70
C ILE A 26 -15.94 -3.31 3.19
N LYS A 27 -16.11 -3.25 4.52
CA LYS A 27 -16.92 -2.25 5.23
C LYS A 27 -16.01 -1.39 6.10
N VAL A 28 -16.26 -0.10 6.09
CA VAL A 28 -15.59 0.88 6.94
C VAL A 28 -16.63 1.43 7.90
N ASN A 29 -16.40 1.28 9.21
CA ASN A 29 -17.35 1.69 10.25
C ASN A 29 -18.77 1.11 10.05
N GLY A 30 -18.85 -0.14 9.60
CA GLY A 30 -20.11 -0.83 9.33
C GLY A 30 -20.83 -0.40 8.05
N GLN A 31 -20.30 0.57 7.31
CA GLN A 31 -20.85 1.02 6.03
C GLN A 31 -20.10 0.40 4.86
N PRO A 32 -20.79 -0.03 3.79
CA PRO A 32 -20.14 -0.46 2.56
C PRO A 32 -19.23 0.63 1.99
N THR A 33 -18.02 0.26 1.60
CA THR A 33 -17.06 1.17 0.92
C THR A 33 -17.64 1.79 -0.36
N THR A 34 -18.65 1.16 -0.96
CA THR A 34 -19.36 1.65 -2.16
C THR A 34 -20.10 2.96 -1.96
N GLY A 35 -20.46 3.31 -0.72
CA GLY A 35 -21.12 4.58 -0.37
C GLY A 35 -20.15 5.71 0.01
N MET A 36 -18.85 5.43 0.09
CA MET A 36 -17.85 6.38 0.57
C MET A 36 -17.06 7.00 -0.58
N ALA A 37 -16.83 8.31 -0.50
CA ALA A 37 -15.88 9.00 -1.36
C ALA A 37 -14.44 8.67 -0.94
N LEU A 38 -13.94 7.50 -1.35
CA LEU A 38 -12.57 7.08 -1.07
C LEU A 38 -11.62 7.68 -2.12
N SER A 39 -10.68 8.54 -1.71
CA SER A 39 -9.59 8.99 -2.57
C SER A 39 -8.48 7.93 -2.64
N ALA A 40 -7.58 8.02 -3.63
CA ALA A 40 -6.39 7.17 -3.70
C ALA A 40 -5.60 7.14 -2.37
N GLY A 41 -5.36 8.31 -1.76
CA GLY A 41 -4.67 8.40 -0.48
C GLY A 41 -5.41 7.69 0.67
N ALA A 42 -6.74 7.82 0.71
CA ALA A 42 -7.56 7.09 1.69
C ALA A 42 -7.52 5.57 1.47
N ILE A 43 -7.43 5.11 0.22
CA ILE A 43 -7.31 3.68 -0.08
C ILE A 43 -5.94 3.16 0.35
N LEU A 44 -4.85 3.86 0.00
CA LEU A 44 -3.50 3.44 0.37
C LEU A 44 -3.33 3.40 1.89
N VAL A 45 -3.66 4.48 2.61
CA VAL A 45 -3.40 4.52 4.05
C VAL A 45 -4.15 3.44 4.85
N ASN A 46 -5.35 3.06 4.41
CA ASN A 46 -6.20 2.10 5.13
C ASN A 46 -6.07 0.66 4.63
N PHE A 47 -5.77 0.46 3.34
CA PHE A 47 -5.91 -0.85 2.69
C PHE A 47 -4.69 -1.31 1.90
N ILE A 48 -3.57 -0.58 1.93
CA ILE A 48 -2.36 -0.99 1.18
C ILE A 48 -1.86 -2.40 1.56
N LYS A 49 -2.19 -2.89 2.76
CA LYS A 49 -1.85 -4.25 3.20
C LYS A 49 -2.61 -5.37 2.46
N LEU A 50 -3.67 -5.05 1.73
CA LEU A 50 -4.32 -5.98 0.83
C LEU A 50 -3.45 -6.14 -0.42
N SER A 51 -3.11 -7.38 -0.78
CA SER A 51 -2.26 -7.72 -1.92
C SER A 51 -2.74 -7.06 -3.21
N GLU A 52 -4.04 -7.13 -3.48
CA GLU A 52 -4.66 -6.60 -4.69
C GLU A 52 -4.63 -5.06 -4.74
N ILE A 53 -4.59 -4.40 -3.58
CA ILE A 53 -4.42 -2.94 -3.51
C ILE A 53 -2.96 -2.56 -3.81
N THR A 54 -1.99 -3.30 -3.26
CA THR A 54 -0.56 -3.09 -3.58
C THR A 54 -0.30 -3.32 -5.07
N GLU A 55 -0.76 -4.45 -5.61
CA GLU A 55 -0.63 -4.80 -7.03
C GLU A 55 -1.31 -3.76 -7.92
N GLY A 56 -2.54 -3.36 -7.58
CA GLY A 56 -3.27 -2.32 -8.29
C GLY A 56 -2.57 -0.97 -8.32
N ALA A 57 -1.94 -0.57 -7.20
CA ALA A 57 -1.17 0.67 -7.15
C ALA A 57 0.04 0.64 -8.09
N ILE A 58 0.76 -0.49 -8.11
CA ILE A 58 1.92 -0.68 -9.00
C ILE A 58 1.46 -0.75 -10.46
N ALA A 59 0.40 -1.48 -10.76
CA ALA A 59 -0.17 -1.61 -12.09
C ALA A 59 -0.59 -0.25 -12.66
N ALA A 60 -1.14 0.63 -11.83
CA ALA A 60 -1.53 1.98 -12.23
C ALA A 60 -0.35 2.87 -12.67
N MET A 61 0.85 2.60 -12.15
CA MET A 61 2.07 3.35 -12.51
C MET A 61 2.81 2.73 -13.69
N LEU A 62 2.76 1.40 -13.84
CA LEU A 62 3.48 0.68 -14.90
C LEU A 62 2.72 0.55 -16.21
N GLY A 63 1.39 0.60 -16.18
CA GLY A 63 0.55 0.33 -17.33
C GLY A 63 -0.75 1.12 -17.33
N ASP A 64 -1.59 0.80 -18.33
CA ASP A 64 -2.92 1.38 -18.43
C ASP A 64 -3.96 0.39 -17.89
N LEU A 65 -4.35 0.57 -16.62
CA LEU A 65 -5.36 -0.26 -15.95
C LEU A 65 -6.74 -0.16 -16.60
N ASP A 66 -7.02 0.92 -17.32
CA ASP A 66 -8.32 1.14 -17.96
C ASP A 66 -8.42 0.43 -19.32
N LEU A 67 -7.32 0.39 -20.09
CA LEU A 67 -7.31 -0.24 -21.42
C LEU A 67 -6.81 -1.68 -21.40
N LYS A 68 -5.82 -2.00 -20.57
CA LYS A 68 -5.14 -3.29 -20.57
C LYS A 68 -4.86 -3.81 -19.15
N PRO A 69 -5.92 -4.07 -18.35
CA PRO A 69 -5.76 -4.46 -16.95
C PRO A 69 -4.90 -5.70 -16.75
N SER A 70 -5.05 -6.74 -17.57
CA SER A 70 -4.27 -7.98 -17.42
C SER A 70 -2.78 -7.79 -17.72
N GLU A 71 -2.43 -6.94 -18.69
CA GLU A 71 -1.03 -6.62 -19.00
C GLU A 71 -0.40 -5.79 -17.87
N ALA A 72 -1.13 -4.79 -17.38
CA ALA A 72 -0.68 -3.94 -16.28
C ALA A 72 -0.49 -4.71 -14.97
N LEU A 73 -1.43 -5.62 -14.63
CA LEU A 73 -1.31 -6.48 -13.44
C LEU A 73 -0.16 -7.48 -13.59
N GLY A 74 0.01 -8.10 -14.77
CA GLY A 74 1.16 -8.98 -15.02
C GLY A 74 2.52 -8.26 -14.96
N ALA A 75 2.57 -6.97 -15.31
CA ALA A 75 3.77 -6.15 -15.12
C ALA A 75 3.99 -5.79 -13.63
N ALA A 76 2.91 -5.54 -12.89
CA ALA A 76 2.98 -5.25 -11.46
C ALA A 76 3.47 -6.46 -10.65
N ASP A 77 2.95 -7.65 -10.93
CA ASP A 77 3.38 -8.90 -10.30
C ASP A 77 4.88 -9.15 -10.48
N LYS A 78 5.38 -8.99 -11.72
CA LYS A 78 6.82 -9.08 -12.02
C LYS A 78 7.64 -8.04 -11.24
N ALA A 79 7.18 -6.80 -11.20
CA ALA A 79 7.88 -5.73 -10.47
C ALA A 79 7.90 -6.00 -8.96
N ILE A 80 6.81 -6.52 -8.39
CA ILE A 80 6.76 -6.96 -6.99
C ILE A 80 7.79 -8.06 -6.75
N GLN A 81 7.80 -9.09 -7.59
CA GLN A 81 8.74 -10.19 -7.46
C GLN A 81 10.20 -9.72 -7.56
N GLU A 82 10.51 -8.83 -8.49
CA GLU A 82 11.85 -8.23 -8.63
C GLU A 82 12.27 -7.47 -7.36
N MET A 83 11.36 -6.71 -6.73
CA MET A 83 11.66 -6.03 -5.46
C MET A 83 11.89 -7.01 -4.31
N LEU A 84 11.07 -8.07 -4.22
CA LEU A 84 11.26 -9.14 -3.23
C LEU A 84 12.60 -9.85 -3.44
N ASP A 85 12.97 -10.16 -4.68
CA ASP A 85 14.25 -10.78 -5.04
C ASP A 85 15.44 -9.86 -4.76
N SER A 86 15.21 -8.54 -4.75
CA SER A 86 16.20 -7.52 -4.37
C SER A 86 16.39 -7.39 -2.85
N GLY A 87 15.60 -8.12 -2.06
CA GLY A 87 15.66 -8.11 -0.59
C GLY A 87 14.69 -7.13 0.08
N ASP A 88 13.80 -6.46 -0.66
CA ASP A 88 12.72 -5.69 -0.04
C ASP A 88 11.70 -6.65 0.59
N SER A 89 11.18 -6.29 1.77
CA SER A 89 9.98 -6.94 2.28
C SER A 89 8.72 -6.35 1.62
N LEU A 90 7.59 -7.06 1.74
CA LEU A 90 6.30 -6.52 1.31
C LEU A 90 5.96 -5.21 2.04
N GLU A 91 6.33 -5.09 3.31
CA GLU A 91 6.14 -3.86 4.09
C GLU A 91 7.01 -2.71 3.55
N ASP A 92 8.23 -2.99 3.09
CA ASP A 92 9.09 -1.99 2.45
C ASP A 92 8.49 -1.50 1.13
N ILE A 93 7.98 -2.41 0.31
CA ILE A 93 7.30 -2.08 -0.95
C ILE A 93 6.10 -1.18 -0.68
N GLN A 94 5.26 -1.55 0.28
CA GLN A 94 4.07 -0.77 0.68
C GLN A 94 4.44 0.62 1.21
N ASN A 95 5.48 0.71 2.05
CA ASN A 95 5.95 1.99 2.57
C ASN A 95 6.52 2.89 1.46
N LYS A 96 7.33 2.33 0.55
CA LYS A 96 7.87 3.05 -0.62
C LYS A 96 6.75 3.56 -1.52
N LEU A 97 5.72 2.74 -1.78
CA LEU A 97 4.54 3.11 -2.56
C LEU A 97 3.81 4.31 -1.97
N TYR A 98 3.53 4.27 -0.67
CA TYR A 98 2.79 5.33 -0.01
C TYR A 98 3.63 6.60 0.16
N ARG A 99 4.94 6.46 0.43
CA ARG A 99 5.87 7.60 0.44
C ARG A 99 5.89 8.35 -0.89
N ALA A 100 6.01 7.62 -2.00
CA ALA A 100 5.98 8.21 -3.34
C ALA A 100 4.64 8.90 -3.65
N PHE A 101 3.53 8.36 -3.13
CA PHE A 101 2.23 9.01 -3.25
C PHE A 101 2.21 10.35 -2.49
N LEU A 102 2.76 10.40 -1.27
CA LEU A 102 2.87 11.63 -0.48
C LEU A 102 3.79 12.65 -1.16
N GLU A 103 4.92 12.23 -1.73
CA GLU A 103 5.81 13.14 -2.49
C GLU A 103 5.11 13.84 -3.64
N THR A 104 4.10 13.20 -4.24
CA THR A 104 3.30 13.80 -5.30
C THR A 104 2.13 14.62 -4.77
N SER A 105 1.43 14.14 -3.73
CA SER A 105 0.10 14.62 -3.37
C SER A 105 0.06 15.48 -2.11
N ASP A 106 0.95 15.21 -1.15
CA ASP A 106 1.06 15.93 0.12
C ASP A 106 2.45 15.72 0.77
N PRO A 107 3.49 16.41 0.26
CA PRO A 107 4.85 16.25 0.77
C PRO A 107 4.99 16.66 2.24
N SER A 108 4.11 17.55 2.72
CA SER A 108 4.13 18.07 4.08
C SER A 108 3.80 17.01 5.13
N SER A 109 3.10 15.94 4.73
CA SER A 109 2.75 14.82 5.60
C SER A 109 3.87 13.77 5.73
N ILE A 110 4.91 13.81 4.89
CA ILE A 110 6.01 12.81 4.91
C ILE A 110 6.68 12.73 6.29
N PRO A 111 7.14 13.83 6.92
CA PRO A 111 7.82 13.74 8.21
C PRO A 111 6.93 13.18 9.32
N ILE A 112 5.63 13.50 9.28
CA ILE A 112 4.64 13.02 10.25
C ILE A 112 4.44 11.51 10.09
N TRP A 113 4.32 11.04 8.85
CA TRP A 113 4.15 9.63 8.53
C TRP A 113 5.41 8.81 8.84
N GLU A 114 6.60 9.30 8.49
CA GLU A 114 7.88 8.63 8.81
C GLU A 114 8.08 8.49 10.33
N ALA A 115 7.74 9.53 11.09
CA ALA A 115 7.78 9.47 12.56
C ALA A 115 6.79 8.43 13.13
N ALA A 116 5.61 8.28 12.52
CA ALA A 116 4.64 7.27 12.92
C ALA A 116 5.13 5.83 12.64
N LEU A 117 5.75 5.61 11.47
CA LEU A 117 6.37 4.32 11.14
C LEU A 117 7.47 3.94 12.12
N GLU A 118 8.36 4.88 12.45
CA GLU A 118 9.45 4.62 13.39
C GLU A 118 8.92 4.26 14.78
N LYS A 119 7.91 4.99 15.26
CA LYS A 119 7.25 4.67 16.54
C LYS A 119 6.63 3.27 16.53
N ASP A 120 6.03 2.85 15.43
CA ASP A 120 5.42 1.53 15.33
C ASP A 120 6.48 0.41 15.22
N ARG A 121 7.62 0.66 14.57
CA ARG A 121 8.78 -0.26 14.59
C ARG A 121 9.32 -0.43 16.01
N GLN A 122 9.49 0.66 16.75
CA GLN A 122 9.95 0.63 18.14
C GLN A 122 9.04 -0.21 19.03
N LYS A 123 7.71 0.01 18.97
CA LYS A 123 6.73 -0.80 19.71
C LYS A 123 6.83 -2.29 19.37
N ARG A 124 7.00 -2.63 18.09
CA ARG A 124 7.14 -4.04 17.66
C ARG A 124 8.42 -4.67 18.21
N ALA A 125 9.53 -3.92 18.18
CA ALA A 125 10.80 -4.38 18.76
C ALA A 125 10.70 -4.60 20.27
N GLU A 126 10.03 -3.70 21.00
CA GLU A 126 9.77 -3.86 22.44
C GLU A 126 8.94 -5.11 22.75
N ILE A 127 7.90 -5.39 21.96
CA ILE A 127 7.06 -6.59 22.11
C ILE A 127 7.89 -7.85 21.87
N LEU A 128 8.70 -7.87 20.81
CA LEU A 128 9.60 -8.99 20.50
C LEU A 128 10.56 -9.27 21.65
N GLN A 129 11.25 -8.23 22.17
CA GLN A 129 12.17 -8.37 23.31
C GLN A 129 11.48 -8.93 24.56
N LYS A 130 10.28 -8.46 24.89
CA LYS A 130 9.49 -8.98 26.03
C LYS A 130 9.13 -10.45 25.83
N SER A 131 8.68 -10.83 24.63
CA SER A 131 8.31 -12.21 24.32
C SER A 131 9.49 -13.18 24.33
N SER A 132 10.70 -12.73 23.99
CA SER A 132 11.92 -13.54 24.06
C SER A 132 12.47 -13.68 25.48
N GLY A 133 12.21 -12.70 26.36
CA GLY A 133 12.62 -12.73 27.77
C GLY A 133 11.77 -13.68 28.63
N GLU A 134 10.46 -13.78 28.37
CA GLU A 134 9.55 -14.65 29.15
C GLU A 134 9.73 -16.15 28.85
N GLN A 135 10.26 -16.52 27.68
CA GLN A 135 10.54 -17.93 27.34
C GLN A 135 11.81 -18.52 28.00
N SER A 136 12.60 -17.71 28.71
CA SER A 136 13.85 -18.15 29.36
C SER A 136 13.66 -18.60 30.82
N THR A 137 12.43 -18.60 31.34
CA THR A 137 12.10 -19.06 32.69
C THR A 137 10.97 -20.08 32.67
N THR A 138 11.26 -21.31 32.24
CA THR A 138 10.46 -22.51 32.54
C THR A 138 11.36 -23.73 32.46
#